data_AF-A0A238ZBV1-F1
#
_entry.id   AF-A0A238ZBV1-F1
#
_cell.length_a   1.000
_cell.length_b   1.000
_cell.length_c   1.000
_cell.angle_alpha   90.00
_cell.angle_beta   90.00
_cell.angle_gamma   90.00
#
_symmetry.space_group_name_H-M   'P 1'
#
loop_
_entity.id
_entity.type
_entity.pdbx_description
1 polymer ?
#
loop_
_entity_poly.entity_id
_entity_poly.type
_entity_poly.pdbx_seq_one_letter_code
_entity_poly.pdbx_strand_id
1 'polypeptide(L)'
;MGPVEKGFTLLEVVVAVAVLAVGASVLLYVASNSTNRVYQSESRISALQLIKRKVYDIDANGTLNGFTIEEKDKTFDLGVKERKFIVKDKNGKEVLTFYYYEK
;
A
#
# COMPACT_ATOMS: atom_id res chain seq x y z
N MET A 1 7.06 61.03 -20.85
CA MET A 1 6.12 60.30 -19.97
C MET A 1 6.69 58.91 -19.77
N GLY A 2 7.34 58.65 -18.63
CA GLY A 2 7.81 57.31 -18.27
C GLY A 2 6.65 56.48 -17.71
N PRO A 3 6.68 55.14 -17.84
CA PRO A 3 5.64 54.28 -17.29
C PRO A 3 5.64 54.41 -15.76
N VAL A 4 4.44 54.56 -15.18
CA VAL A 4 4.27 54.55 -13.72
C VAL A 4 4.50 53.12 -13.25
N GLU A 5 5.63 52.88 -12.58
CA GLU A 5 5.88 51.62 -11.88
C GLU A 5 4.85 51.47 -10.76
N LYS A 6 3.89 50.55 -10.93
CA LYS A 6 2.92 50.22 -9.89
C LYS A 6 3.63 49.38 -8.82
N GLY A 7 3.87 49.97 -7.66
CA GLY A 7 4.42 49.27 -6.50
C GLY A 7 3.49 48.15 -6.02
N PHE A 8 4.10 47.08 -5.49
CA PHE A 8 3.39 45.90 -4.99
C PHE A 8 2.56 46.26 -3.75
N THR A 9 1.27 45.95 -3.76
CA THR A 9 0.38 46.27 -2.64
C THR A 9 0.43 45.17 -1.57
N LEU A 10 0.22 45.54 -0.30
CA LEU A 10 0.07 44.55 0.79
C LEU A 10 -1.06 43.54 0.49
N LEU A 11 -2.10 43.99 -0.22
CA LEU A 11 -3.21 43.12 -0.64
C LEU A 11 -2.74 42.03 -1.61
N GLU A 12 -1.89 42.36 -2.59
CA GLU A 12 -1.33 41.36 -3.51
C GLU A 12 -0.49 40.30 -2.78
N VAL A 13 0.26 40.69 -1.75
CA VAL A 13 1.04 39.73 -0.95
C VAL A 13 0.10 38.76 -0.23
N VAL A 14 -0.95 39.28 0.41
CA VAL A 14 -1.91 38.46 1.16
C VAL A 14 -2.65 37.49 0.22
N VAL A 15 -3.08 37.97 -0.95
CA VAL A 15 -3.74 37.13 -1.96
C VAL A 15 -2.79 36.07 -2.50
N ALA A 16 -1.54 36.41 -2.80
CA ALA A 16 -0.54 35.46 -3.28
C ALA A 16 -0.24 34.35 -2.25
N VAL A 17 -0.10 34.72 -0.97
CA VAL A 17 0.12 33.76 0.12
C VAL A 17 -1.10 32.84 0.30
N ALA A 18 -2.32 33.39 0.20
CA ALA A 18 -3.54 32.58 0.28
C ALA A 18 -3.61 31.54 -0.86
N VAL A 19 -3.31 31.94 -2.10
CA VAL A 19 -3.27 31.02 -3.25
C VAL A 19 -2.19 29.95 -3.07
N LEU A 20 -1.00 30.33 -2.60
CA LEU A 20 0.08 29.38 -2.31
C LEU A 20 -0.30 28.38 -1.22
N ALA A 21 -0.97 28.81 -0.16
CA ALA A 21 -1.42 27.92 0.92
C ALA A 21 -2.43 26.87 0.44
N VAL A 22 -3.38 27.28 -0.41
CA VAL A 22 -4.35 26.37 -1.03
C VAL A 22 -3.64 25.40 -1.98
N GLY A 23 -2.76 25.90 -2.84
CA GLY A 23 -1.99 25.07 -3.77
C GLY A 23 -1.10 24.04 -3.06
N ALA A 24 -0.40 24.46 -2.01
CA ALA A 24 0.44 23.57 -1.19
C ALA A 24 -0.37 22.45 -0.53
N SER A 25 -1.58 22.77 -0.04
CA SER A 25 -2.46 21.79 0.59
C SER A 25 -2.91 20.70 -0.40
N VAL A 26 -3.26 21.08 -1.64
CA VAL A 26 -3.60 20.12 -2.70
C VAL A 26 -2.41 19.25 -3.07
N LEU A 27 -1.22 19.85 -3.23
CA LEU A 27 0.01 19.11 -3.55
C LEU A 27 0.36 18.09 -2.45
N LEU A 28 0.25 18.48 -1.18
CA LEU A 28 0.48 17.58 -0.05
C LEU A 28 -0.51 16.41 -0.04
N TYR A 29 -1.79 16.67 -0.33
CA TYR A 29 -2.79 15.61 -0.43
C TYR A 29 -2.45 14.60 -1.53
N VAL A 30 -2.08 15.08 -2.72
CA VAL A 30 -1.71 14.22 -3.85
C VAL A 30 -0.45 13.40 -3.53
N ALA A 31 0.57 14.05 -2.96
CA ALA A 31 1.81 13.38 -2.55
C ALA A 31 1.52 12.28 -1.51
N SER A 32 0.72 12.57 -0.49
CA SER A 32 0.33 11.60 0.54
C SER A 32 -0.42 10.41 -0.05
N ASN A 33 -1.37 10.64 -0.96
CA ASN A 33 -2.14 9.57 -1.60
C ASN A 33 -1.26 8.69 -2.50
N SER A 34 -0.31 9.29 -3.24
CA SER A 34 0.66 8.55 -4.05
C SER A 34 1.54 7.65 -3.18
N THR A 35 2.09 8.21 -2.09
CA THR A 35 2.91 7.47 -1.13
C THR A 35 2.13 6.30 -0.50
N ASN A 36 0.87 6.51 -0.11
CA ASN A 36 0.03 5.43 0.42
C ASN A 36 -0.23 4.31 -0.59
N ARG A 37 -0.39 4.64 -1.88
CA ARG A 37 -0.53 3.63 -2.94
C ARG A 37 0.75 2.82 -3.15
N VAL A 38 1.91 3.46 -3.05
CA VAL A 38 3.22 2.78 -3.12
C VAL A 38 3.38 1.83 -1.95
N TYR A 39 3.13 2.29 -0.71
CA TYR A 39 3.22 1.43 0.48
C TYR A 39 2.26 0.23 0.42
N GLN A 40 1.02 0.42 -0.05
CA GLN A 40 0.09 -0.69 -0.25
C GLN A 40 0.59 -1.70 -1.29
N SER A 41 1.23 -1.23 -2.35
CA SER A 41 1.79 -2.09 -3.39
C SER A 41 3.00 -2.87 -2.89
N GLU A 42 3.89 -2.22 -2.14
CA GLU A 42 5.07 -2.84 -1.55
C GLU A 42 4.70 -3.94 -0.53
N SER A 43 3.68 -3.68 0.31
CA SER A 43 3.13 -4.67 1.24
C SER A 43 2.58 -5.91 0.51
N ARG A 44 1.84 -5.71 -0.60
CA ARG A 44 1.31 -6.81 -1.42
C ARG A 44 2.41 -7.62 -2.11
N ILE A 45 3.42 -6.95 -2.67
CA ILE A 45 4.56 -7.61 -3.31
C ILE A 45 5.32 -8.45 -2.29
N SER A 46 5.57 -7.89 -1.10
CA SER A 46 6.22 -8.62 0.00
C SER A 46 5.42 -9.85 0.39
N ALA A 47 4.10 -9.73 0.58
CA ALA A 47 3.23 -10.87 0.88
C ALA A 47 3.27 -11.95 -0.20
N LEU A 48 3.24 -11.57 -1.48
CA LEU A 48 3.35 -12.51 -2.60
C LEU A 48 4.70 -13.24 -2.64
N GLN A 49 5.80 -12.56 -2.33
CA GLN A 49 7.12 -13.18 -2.25
C GLN A 49 7.20 -14.21 -1.12
N LEU A 50 6.52 -13.97 0.01
CA LEU A 50 6.43 -14.93 1.11
C LEU A 50 5.67 -16.19 0.71
N ILE A 51 4.51 -16.01 0.06
CA ILE A 51 3.73 -17.15 -0.45
C ILE A 51 4.56 -17.95 -1.45
N LYS A 52 5.24 -17.27 -2.39
CA LYS A 52 6.11 -17.93 -3.37
C LYS A 52 7.16 -18.79 -2.66
N ARG A 53 7.88 -18.25 -1.67
CA ARG A 53 8.89 -19.01 -0.92
C ARG A 53 8.28 -20.22 -0.19
N LYS A 54 7.10 -20.05 0.42
CA LYS A 54 6.39 -21.13 1.13
C LYS A 54 5.89 -22.24 0.19
N VAL A 55 5.34 -21.89 -0.97
CA VAL A 55 4.86 -22.87 -1.98
C VAL A 55 6.01 -23.68 -2.58
N TYR A 56 7.19 -23.08 -2.75
CA TYR A 56 8.38 -23.77 -3.24
C TYR A 56 9.19 -24.47 -2.13
N ASP A 57 8.62 -24.60 -0.93
CA ASP A 57 9.24 -25.23 0.25
C ASP A 57 10.65 -24.69 0.58
N ILE A 58 10.89 -23.42 0.23
CA ILE A 58 12.12 -22.73 0.59
C ILE A 58 11.96 -22.37 2.05
N ASP A 59 12.70 -23.08 2.91
CA ASP A 59 12.69 -23.01 4.37
C ASP A 59 12.61 -21.55 4.88
N ALA A 60 11.39 -21.09 5.08
CA ALA A 60 11.04 -19.76 5.54
C ALA A 60 10.15 -19.97 6.75
N ASN A 61 10.80 -20.28 7.86
CA ASN A 61 10.16 -20.39 9.16
C ASN A 61 9.39 -19.09 9.49
N GLY A 62 8.08 -19.16 9.28
CA GLY A 62 7.02 -18.59 10.11
C GLY A 62 6.79 -17.08 10.10
N THR A 63 7.80 -16.25 9.90
CA THR A 63 7.63 -14.81 10.10
C THR A 63 8.70 -14.01 9.36
N LEU A 64 8.30 -13.34 8.28
CA LEU A 64 9.15 -12.38 7.59
C LEU A 64 8.43 -11.03 7.57
N ASN A 65 9.13 -10.01 8.07
CA ASN A 65 8.65 -8.63 8.16
C ASN A 65 7.29 -8.47 8.88
N GLY A 66 6.97 -9.38 9.79
CA GLY A 66 5.75 -9.34 10.63
C GLY A 66 4.45 -9.69 9.92
N PHE A 67 4.53 -10.33 8.76
CA PHE A 67 3.39 -11.01 8.17
C PHE A 67 3.31 -12.44 8.71
N THR A 68 2.10 -12.88 9.05
CA THR A 68 1.80 -14.24 9.53
C THR A 68 0.95 -14.96 8.50
N ILE A 69 1.24 -16.23 8.24
CA ILE A 69 0.49 -17.07 7.31
C ILE A 69 -0.35 -18.06 8.11
N GLU A 70 -1.67 -18.01 7.94
CA GLU A 70 -2.59 -19.04 8.44
C GLU A 70 -2.97 -19.98 7.30
N GLU A 71 -2.74 -21.27 7.49
CA GLU A 71 -3.13 -22.32 6.55
C GLU A 71 -4.43 -22.98 7.03
N LYS A 72 -5.38 -23.12 6.13
CA LYS A 72 -6.61 -23.90 6.35
C LYS A 72 -6.74 -24.92 5.23
N ASP A 73 -6.67 -26.18 5.60
CA ASP A 73 -6.87 -27.29 4.67
C ASP A 73 -8.34 -27.72 4.63
N LYS A 74 -8.86 -27.93 3.44
CA LYS A 74 -10.13 -28.59 3.19
C LYS A 74 -9.93 -29.72 2.19
N THR A 75 -10.33 -30.91 2.60
CA THR A 75 -10.37 -32.08 1.71
C THR A 75 -11.76 -32.17 1.10
N PHE A 76 -11.85 -32.22 -0.23
CA PHE A 76 -13.11 -32.49 -0.93
C PHE A 76 -13.21 -33.97 -1.32
N ASP A 77 -14.44 -34.48 -1.42
CA ASP A 77 -14.77 -35.91 -1.68
C ASP A 77 -14.21 -36.48 -3.01
N LEU A 78 -13.58 -35.65 -3.85
CA LEU A 78 -12.99 -36.04 -5.14
C LEU A 78 -11.46 -36.21 -5.09
N GLY A 79 -10.87 -36.33 -3.89
CA GLY A 79 -9.42 -36.43 -3.70
C GLY A 79 -8.66 -35.11 -3.84
N VAL A 80 -9.36 -34.02 -4.18
CA VAL A 80 -8.79 -32.67 -4.28
C VAL A 80 -8.62 -32.09 -2.88
N LYS A 81 -7.38 -31.68 -2.56
CA LYS A 81 -7.06 -30.92 -1.35
C LYS A 81 -7.02 -29.43 -1.69
N GLU A 82 -7.91 -28.65 -1.10
CA GLU A 82 -7.86 -27.19 -1.11
C GLU A 82 -7.04 -26.72 0.09
N ARG A 83 -5.92 -26.05 -0.18
CA ARG A 83 -5.18 -25.31 0.84
C ARG A 83 -5.46 -23.83 0.70
N LYS A 84 -6.00 -23.24 1.76
CA LYS A 84 -6.26 -21.81 1.85
C LYS A 84 -5.18 -21.16 2.68
N PHE A 85 -4.42 -20.25 2.07
CA PHE A 85 -3.41 -19.44 2.75
C PHE A 85 -3.96 -18.03 3.00
N ILE A 86 -4.04 -17.63 4.26
CA ILE A 86 -4.47 -16.29 4.67
C ILE A 86 -3.24 -15.55 5.21
N VAL A 87 -2.80 -14.50 4.52
CA VAL A 87 -1.69 -13.66 4.96
C VAL A 87 -2.25 -12.49 5.76
N LYS A 88 -1.83 -12.39 7.02
CA LYS A 88 -2.16 -11.29 7.93
C LYS A 88 -0.95 -10.41 8.15
N ASP A 89 -1.18 -9.10 8.27
CA ASP A 89 -0.19 -8.11 8.68
C ASP A 89 0.07 -8.19 10.20
N LYS A 90 1.07 -7.46 10.70
CA LYS A 90 1.44 -7.31 12.13
C LYS A 90 0.25 -6.98 13.04
N ASN A 91 -0.75 -6.29 12.49
CA ASN A 91 -1.95 -5.86 13.20
C ASN A 91 -3.12 -6.88 13.11
N GLY A 92 -2.87 -8.09 12.59
CA GLY A 92 -3.89 -9.13 12.41
C GLY A 92 -4.87 -8.89 11.27
N LYS A 93 -4.68 -7.81 10.49
CA LYS A 93 -5.52 -7.48 9.33
C LYS A 93 -5.16 -8.37 8.14
N GLU A 94 -6.18 -8.96 7.51
CA GLU A 94 -6.01 -9.75 6.29
C GLU A 94 -5.54 -8.86 5.13
N VAL A 95 -4.42 -9.25 4.52
CA VAL A 95 -3.81 -8.54 3.38
C VAL A 95 -4.05 -9.29 2.08
N LEU A 96 -4.00 -10.62 2.13
CA LEU A 96 -4.13 -11.47 0.95
C LEU A 96 -4.68 -12.85 1.33
N THR A 97 -5.55 -13.41 0.49
CA THR A 97 -5.99 -14.80 0.57
C THR A 97 -5.62 -15.51 -0.73
N PHE A 98 -5.00 -16.67 -0.64
CA PHE A 98 -4.62 -17.51 -1.79
C PHE A 98 -5.23 -18.91 -1.64
N TYR A 99 -5.71 -19.46 -2.75
CA TYR A 99 -6.28 -20.81 -2.83
C TYR A 99 -5.38 -21.67 -3.70
N TYR A 100 -4.90 -22.78 -3.16
CA TYR A 100 -4.10 -23.77 -3.87
C TYR A 100 -4.88 -25.09 -3.91
N TYR A 101 -5.04 -25.66 -5.11
CA TYR A 101 -5.73 -26.92 -5.30
C TYR A 101 -4.71 -27.97 -5.73
N GLU A 102 -4.58 -29.02 -4.94
CA GLU A 102 -3.73 -30.18 -5.23
C GLU A 102 -4.65 -31.38 -5.55
N LYS A 103 -4.38 -32.10 -6.65
CA LYS A 103 -5.14 -33.28 -7.08
C LYS A 103 -4.39 -34.55 -6.73
#